data_AF-A0A133UT82-F1
#
_entry.id   AF-A0A133UT82-F1
#
_cell.length_a   1.000
_cell.length_b   1.000
_cell.length_c   1.000
_cell.angle_alpha   90.00
_cell.angle_beta   90.00
_cell.angle_gamma   90.00
#
_symmetry.space_group_name_H-M   'P 1'
#
loop_
_entity.id
_entity.type
_entity.pdbx_description
1 polymer ?
#
loop_
_entity_poly.entity_id
_entity_poly.type
_entity_poly.pdbx_seq_one_letter_code
_entity_poly.pdbx_strand_id
1 'polypeptide(L)'
;MSISQKASEKLESDEVLRELYWERGLSLNEIADELEVSQTTVYRRMKEHDIPRRPDGGWWQEGERVTKKCERCGKEFRVKPYREETARFCSRECHNAHQKEGNIKKECEECGKEFEVPPSQKDQRFCSKSCYLENLNEGGERVELECDQCGKKFQRKPSAVNEKRNYCSRECAQEAGFQPPGPEKERKTVNCDYCGKEIERLESALGEINFCSPKCVVRYFGERRTRDPENYETKTCPVCGEEFESLKSKEREYCSIECAREGRKNRETVVCENCGKEFEKIKSKVKEENFCSQECWKEYEEKKLVKLKCDTCGREFERPQSQVNEKGKNFCSRECAFTTLSENSKLRDRSWLYERYWIDLMSTNQIKEMIPEGGHTVWAYLKFHGIETRSQKDAVQLSVAKRKGECKGKGIDEILADYSDFHPEKRRETNYERMERILKEA
;
A
#
# COMPACT_ATOMS: atom_id res chain seq x y z
N MET A 1 62.08 -11.94 2.95
CA MET A 1 60.70 -12.41 2.70
C MET A 1 59.79 -11.21 2.76
N SER A 2 58.99 -10.98 1.72
CA SER A 2 58.03 -9.88 1.71
C SER A 2 56.97 -10.08 2.79
N ILE A 3 56.35 -9.00 3.27
CA ILE A 3 55.25 -9.02 4.23
C ILE A 3 54.14 -10.00 3.79
N SER A 4 53.86 -10.02 2.49
CA SER A 4 52.89 -10.93 1.85
C SER A 4 53.25 -12.42 1.96
N GLN A 5 54.55 -12.79 1.99
CA GLN A 5 54.98 -14.18 2.15
C GLN A 5 54.78 -14.68 3.60
N LYS A 6 55.05 -13.83 4.59
CA LYS A 6 54.87 -14.18 6.02
C LYS A 6 53.39 -14.29 6.42
N ALA A 7 52.53 -13.45 5.84
CA ALA A 7 51.09 -13.53 6.05
C ALA A 7 50.50 -14.82 5.44
N SER A 8 50.98 -15.24 4.27
CA SER A 8 50.53 -16.47 3.60
C SER A 8 50.84 -17.73 4.42
N GLU A 9 52.05 -17.81 5.00
CA GLU A 9 52.51 -18.98 5.75
C GLU A 9 51.76 -19.15 7.08
N LYS A 10 51.46 -18.04 7.77
CA LYS A 10 50.66 -18.05 9.01
C LYS A 10 49.18 -18.38 8.79
N LEU A 11 48.66 -18.10 7.60
CA LEU A 11 47.27 -18.35 7.22
C LEU A 11 47.02 -19.77 6.69
N GLU A 12 48.09 -20.52 6.40
CA GLU A 12 48.04 -21.93 5.97
C GLU A 12 48.12 -22.91 7.13
N SER A 13 48.40 -22.42 8.34
CA SER A 13 48.37 -23.23 9.56
C SER A 13 46.99 -23.11 10.22
N ASP A 14 46.31 -24.24 10.34
CA ASP A 14 45.04 -24.35 11.07
C ASP A 14 45.23 -24.09 12.57
N GLU A 15 46.35 -24.53 13.15
CA GLU A 15 46.73 -24.29 14.54
C GLU A 15 46.78 -22.79 14.86
N VAL A 16 47.45 -22.00 14.02
CA VAL A 16 47.56 -20.54 14.21
C VAL A 16 46.20 -19.86 14.12
N LEU A 17 45.35 -20.25 13.17
CA LEU A 17 44.01 -19.68 13.03
C LEU A 17 43.07 -20.11 14.18
N ARG A 18 43.22 -21.34 14.69
CA ARG A 18 42.48 -21.82 15.87
C ARG A 18 42.93 -21.07 17.13
N GLU A 19 44.23 -20.90 17.33
CA GLU A 19 44.78 -20.13 18.44
C GLU A 19 44.28 -18.67 18.40
N LEU A 20 44.45 -17.98 17.27
CA LEU A 20 44.02 -16.58 17.11
C LEU A 20 42.51 -16.40 17.32
N TYR A 21 41.69 -17.30 16.75
CA TYR A 21 40.23 -17.14 16.74
C TYR A 21 39.53 -17.72 17.96
N TRP A 22 39.94 -18.89 18.45
CA TRP A 22 39.30 -19.59 19.58
C TRP A 22 40.01 -19.35 20.92
N GLU A 23 41.34 -19.33 20.97
CA GLU A 23 42.08 -19.19 22.24
C GLU A 23 42.30 -17.72 22.63
N ARG A 24 42.80 -16.91 21.70
CA ARG A 24 42.99 -15.46 21.87
C ARG A 24 41.71 -14.67 21.66
N GLY A 25 40.67 -15.30 21.12
CA GLY A 25 39.32 -14.74 20.98
C GLY A 25 39.18 -13.60 19.96
N LEU A 26 40.18 -13.34 19.13
CA LEU A 26 40.20 -12.22 18.19
C LEU A 26 39.11 -12.34 17.12
N SER A 27 38.45 -11.22 16.80
CA SER A 27 37.50 -11.14 15.70
C SER A 27 38.20 -11.34 14.35
N LEU A 28 37.42 -11.68 13.31
CA LEU A 28 37.96 -11.85 11.95
C LEU A 28 38.64 -10.58 11.42
N ASN A 29 38.22 -9.40 11.89
CA ASN A 29 38.83 -8.13 11.53
C ASN A 29 40.16 -7.92 12.26
N GLU A 30 40.24 -8.22 13.55
CA GLU A 30 41.48 -8.10 14.31
C GLU A 30 42.55 -9.10 13.84
N ILE A 31 42.14 -10.32 13.48
CA ILE A 31 43.03 -11.30 12.85
C ILE A 31 43.50 -10.80 11.48
N ALA A 32 42.61 -10.17 10.72
CA ALA A 32 42.94 -9.59 9.42
C ALA A 32 43.94 -8.42 9.55
N ASP A 33 43.76 -7.56 10.54
CA ASP A 33 44.68 -6.46 10.83
C ASP A 33 46.05 -6.98 11.32
N GLU A 34 46.07 -7.99 12.21
CA GLU A 34 47.31 -8.60 12.73
C GLU A 34 48.10 -9.34 11.65
N LEU A 35 47.41 -9.90 10.66
CA LEU A 35 48.01 -10.63 9.54
C LEU A 35 48.14 -9.79 8.26
N GLU A 36 47.76 -8.50 8.31
CA GLU A 36 47.74 -7.56 7.17
C GLU A 36 47.03 -8.12 5.92
N VAL A 37 45.89 -8.78 6.12
CA VAL A 37 45.04 -9.34 5.06
C VAL A 37 43.61 -8.83 5.19
N SER A 38 42.76 -9.15 4.21
CA SER A 38 41.33 -8.88 4.35
C SER A 38 40.65 -9.85 5.31
N GLN A 39 39.62 -9.38 6.03
CA GLN A 39 38.72 -10.22 6.83
C GLN A 39 38.19 -11.43 6.04
N THR A 40 37.88 -11.22 4.76
CA THR A 40 37.40 -12.27 3.85
C THR A 40 38.47 -13.36 3.64
N THR A 41 39.75 -12.99 3.61
CA THR A 41 40.87 -13.94 3.50
C THR A 41 40.94 -14.84 4.74
N VAL A 42 40.86 -14.25 5.93
CA VAL A 42 40.84 -14.99 7.20
C VAL A 42 39.66 -15.95 7.26
N TYR A 43 38.46 -15.46 6.92
CA TYR A 43 37.24 -16.27 6.89
C TYR A 43 37.35 -17.45 5.93
N ARG A 44 37.90 -17.24 4.73
CA ARG A 44 38.09 -18.31 3.74
C ARG A 44 39.04 -19.39 4.27
N ARG A 45 40.18 -18.99 4.84
CA ARG A 45 41.16 -19.93 5.42
C ARG A 45 40.58 -20.72 6.59
N MET A 46 39.81 -20.07 7.47
CA MET A 46 39.10 -20.79 8.52
C MET A 46 38.11 -21.84 7.98
N LYS A 47 37.44 -21.56 6.86
CA LYS A 47 36.56 -22.54 6.19
C LYS A 47 37.36 -23.69 5.56
N GLU A 48 38.50 -23.41 4.94
CA GLU A 48 39.41 -24.42 4.38
C GLU A 48 39.97 -25.37 5.44
N HIS A 49 40.19 -24.88 6.66
CA HIS A 49 40.71 -25.65 7.79
C HIS A 49 39.62 -26.24 8.72
N ASP A 50 38.36 -26.23 8.29
CA ASP A 50 37.21 -26.69 9.09
C ASP A 50 37.19 -26.12 10.52
N ILE A 51 37.53 -24.83 10.64
CA ILE A 51 37.47 -24.11 11.91
C ILE A 51 36.04 -23.59 12.06
N PRO A 52 35.23 -24.14 12.99
CA PRO A 52 33.85 -23.71 13.14
C PRO A 52 33.81 -22.21 13.47
N ARG A 53 32.82 -21.51 12.93
CA ARG A 53 32.54 -20.14 13.34
C ARG A 53 31.94 -20.16 14.74
N ARG A 54 32.29 -19.15 15.54
CA ARG A 54 31.60 -18.88 16.80
C ARG A 54 30.10 -18.64 16.49
N PRO A 55 29.15 -19.24 17.24
CA PRO A 55 27.72 -19.11 16.97
C PRO A 55 27.30 -17.63 16.84
N ASP A 56 26.42 -17.33 15.88
CA ASP A 56 25.88 -15.98 15.67
C ASP A 56 25.12 -15.54 16.92
N GLY A 57 25.78 -14.76 17.77
CA GLY A 57 25.28 -14.43 19.09
C GLY A 57 26.33 -14.12 20.14
N GLY A 58 27.60 -14.47 19.92
CA GLY A 58 28.68 -14.30 20.90
C GLY A 58 28.68 -15.39 21.97
N TRP A 59 29.84 -15.65 22.58
CA TRP A 59 30.04 -16.57 23.70
C TRP A 59 29.42 -16.08 25.02
N TRP A 60 28.16 -15.66 24.99
CA TRP A 60 27.43 -15.40 26.21
C TRP A 60 26.87 -16.73 26.66
N GLN A 61 27.49 -17.29 27.69
CA GLN A 61 26.84 -18.30 28.52
C GLN A 61 25.43 -17.78 28.83
N GLU A 62 24.42 -18.66 28.81
CA GLU A 62 22.99 -18.35 28.91
C GLU A 62 22.57 -17.56 30.19
N GLY A 63 23.53 -17.21 31.05
CA GLY A 63 23.38 -16.43 32.28
C GLY A 63 23.73 -14.93 32.23
N GLU A 64 24.44 -14.40 31.24
CA GLU A 64 24.84 -12.97 31.22
C GLU A 64 23.81 -12.07 30.52
N ARG A 65 22.61 -11.99 31.10
CA ARG A 65 21.66 -10.94 30.72
C ARG A 65 21.52 -9.95 31.85
N VAL A 66 21.79 -8.69 31.56
CA VAL A 66 21.63 -7.60 32.52
C VAL A 66 20.14 -7.31 32.66
N THR A 67 19.66 -7.28 33.90
CA THR A 67 18.27 -6.91 34.20
C THR A 67 18.19 -5.38 34.35
N LYS A 68 17.36 -4.74 33.53
CA LYS A 68 17.08 -3.31 33.59
C LYS A 68 15.62 -3.04 33.87
N LYS A 69 15.33 -1.90 34.49
CA LYS A 69 13.97 -1.38 34.63
C LYS A 69 13.63 -0.51 33.43
N CYS A 70 12.46 -0.75 32.82
CA CYS A 70 11.97 0.09 31.74
C CYS A 70 11.63 1.48 32.30
N GLU A 71 12.18 2.53 31.68
CA GLU A 71 11.96 3.92 32.11
C GLU A 71 10.50 4.37 32.04
N ARG A 72 9.66 3.67 31.25
CA ARG A 72 8.23 4.00 31.12
C ARG A 72 7.33 3.20 32.06
N CYS A 73 7.38 1.87 32.00
CA CYS A 73 6.44 1.01 32.74
C CYS A 73 7.00 0.45 34.04
N GLY A 74 8.26 0.72 34.36
CA GLY A 74 8.96 0.22 35.56
C GLY A 74 9.25 -1.28 35.54
N LYS A 75 8.71 -2.05 34.58
CA LYS A 75 8.92 -3.49 34.49
C LYS A 75 10.37 -3.83 34.23
N GLU A 76 10.83 -4.88 34.90
CA GLU A 76 12.15 -5.45 34.71
C GLU A 76 12.20 -6.24 33.40
N PHE A 77 13.25 -6.02 32.61
CA PHE A 77 13.48 -6.71 31.35
C PHE A 77 14.98 -7.01 31.18
N ARG A 78 15.27 -8.06 30.41
CA ARG A 78 16.63 -8.59 30.27
C ARG A 78 17.24 -8.15 28.94
N VAL A 79 18.44 -7.60 28.98
CA VAL A 79 19.18 -7.14 27.79
C VAL A 79 20.58 -7.76 27.74
N LYS A 80 21.15 -7.83 26.53
CA LYS A 80 22.54 -8.25 26.35
C LYS A 80 23.49 -7.16 26.90
N PRO A 81 24.67 -7.49 27.45
CA PRO A 81 25.58 -6.53 28.09
C PRO A 81 25.92 -5.31 27.21
N TYR A 82 26.20 -5.50 25.92
CA TYR A 82 26.47 -4.37 25.00
C TYR A 82 25.29 -3.41 24.80
N ARG A 83 24.08 -3.81 25.19
CA ARG A 83 22.87 -2.96 25.18
C ARG A 83 22.55 -2.41 26.55
N GLU A 84 23.33 -2.69 27.58
CA GLU A 84 23.09 -2.20 28.93
C GLU A 84 23.00 -0.68 28.94
N GLU A 85 23.94 0.02 28.32
CA GLU A 85 23.94 1.49 28.28
C GLU A 85 22.81 2.06 27.41
N THR A 86 22.52 1.42 26.27
CA THR A 86 21.60 1.96 25.25
C THR A 86 20.14 1.53 25.43
N ALA A 87 19.86 0.43 26.12
CA ALA A 87 18.51 -0.09 26.27
C ALA A 87 17.77 0.60 27.44
N ARG A 88 16.70 1.31 27.08
CA ARG A 88 15.88 2.12 28.00
C ARG A 88 14.46 1.58 28.20
N PHE A 89 13.98 0.75 27.26
CA PHE A 89 12.58 0.27 27.23
C PHE A 89 12.49 -1.23 27.01
N CYS A 90 11.51 -1.86 27.67
CA CYS A 90 11.28 -3.30 27.57
C CYS A 90 10.66 -3.74 26.24
N SER A 91 9.94 -2.84 25.56
CA SER A 91 9.26 -3.13 24.30
C SER A 91 9.23 -1.90 23.38
N ARG A 92 8.95 -2.15 22.09
CA ARG A 92 8.75 -1.09 21.10
C ARG A 92 7.56 -0.18 21.48
N GLU A 93 6.54 -0.72 22.12
CA GLU A 93 5.40 0.05 22.61
C GLU A 93 5.79 1.01 23.72
N CYS A 94 6.61 0.57 24.68
CA CYS A 94 7.13 1.44 25.74
C CYS A 94 8.03 2.53 25.19
N HIS A 95 8.88 2.21 24.22
CA HIS A 95 9.69 3.21 23.52
C HIS A 95 8.83 4.25 22.80
N ASN A 96 7.87 3.82 21.98
CA ASN A 96 7.05 4.71 21.18
C ASN A 96 6.18 5.64 22.03
N ALA A 97 5.68 5.14 23.15
CA ALA A 97 4.85 5.95 24.02
C ALA A 97 5.66 6.93 24.88
N HIS A 98 6.89 6.59 25.28
CA HIS A 98 7.78 7.58 25.88
C HIS A 98 8.13 8.69 24.88
N GLN A 99 8.32 8.37 23.60
CA GLN A 99 8.50 9.41 22.58
C GLN A 99 7.28 10.32 22.42
N LYS A 100 6.06 9.80 22.60
CA LYS A 100 4.83 10.62 22.55
C LYS A 100 4.74 11.65 23.67
N GLU A 101 5.29 11.37 24.85
CA GLU A 101 5.30 12.33 25.98
C GLU A 101 6.09 13.61 25.65
N GLY A 102 7.07 13.52 24.74
CA GLY A 102 7.84 14.66 24.26
C GLY A 102 7.23 15.40 23.05
N ASN A 103 6.05 15.00 22.58
CA ASN A 103 5.41 15.65 21.44
C ASN A 103 4.89 17.05 21.82
N ILE A 104 5.11 18.00 20.92
CA ILE A 104 4.58 19.34 21.02
C ILE A 104 3.14 19.33 20.48
N LYS A 105 2.19 19.80 21.30
CA LYS A 105 0.82 20.04 20.85
C LYS A 105 0.77 21.34 20.03
N LYS A 106 0.20 21.26 18.83
CA LYS A 106 0.03 22.38 17.92
C LYS A 106 -1.40 22.42 17.43
N GLU A 107 -1.85 23.61 17.09
CA GLU A 107 -3.12 23.80 16.39
C GLU A 107 -2.85 23.85 14.88
N CYS A 108 -3.65 23.12 14.12
CA CYS A 108 -3.57 23.16 12.66
C CYS A 108 -4.11 24.48 12.13
N GLU A 109 -3.29 25.24 11.39
CA GLU A 109 -3.70 26.55 10.86
C GLU A 109 -4.90 26.49 9.90
N GLU A 110 -5.14 25.34 9.27
CA GLU A 110 -6.24 25.15 8.31
C GLU A 110 -7.56 24.67 8.95
N CYS A 111 -7.49 23.76 9.94
CA CYS A 111 -8.69 23.12 10.48
C CYS A 111 -8.92 23.35 11.97
N GLY A 112 -8.07 24.14 12.63
CA GLY A 112 -8.13 24.43 14.07
C GLY A 112 -7.94 23.21 14.98
N LYS A 113 -7.61 22.04 14.43
CA LYS A 113 -7.47 20.81 15.24
C LYS A 113 -6.13 20.78 15.94
N GLU A 114 -6.18 20.45 17.23
CA GLU A 114 -5.00 20.08 17.98
C GLU A 114 -4.39 18.79 17.44
N PHE A 115 -3.09 18.80 17.18
CA PHE A 115 -2.31 17.66 16.74
C PHE A 115 -0.93 17.67 17.39
N GLU A 116 -0.29 16.50 17.42
CA GLU A 116 1.00 16.30 18.08
C GLU A 116 2.12 16.12 17.06
N VAL A 117 3.23 16.84 17.24
CA VAL A 117 4.44 16.70 16.42
C VAL A 117 5.67 16.43 17.28
N PRO A 118 6.63 15.62 16.82
CA PRO A 118 7.92 15.49 17.48
C PRO A 118 8.65 16.86 17.55
N PRO A 119 9.52 17.10 18.56
CA PRO A 119 10.30 18.35 18.65
C PRO A 119 11.13 18.68 17.39
N SER A 120 11.56 17.66 16.65
CA SER A 120 12.27 17.83 15.37
C SER A 120 11.41 18.41 14.24
N GLN A 121 10.09 18.42 14.41
CA GLN A 121 9.11 18.93 13.44
C GLN A 121 8.32 20.12 14.01
N LYS A 122 8.94 20.90 14.89
CA LYS A 122 8.33 22.08 15.54
C LYS A 122 7.70 23.07 14.54
N ASP A 123 8.23 23.16 13.32
CA ASP A 123 7.80 24.11 12.30
C ASP A 123 6.62 23.59 11.43
N GLN A 124 6.11 22.38 11.69
CA GLN A 124 4.96 21.84 10.95
C GLN A 124 3.68 22.61 11.29
N ARG A 125 3.03 23.18 10.27
CA ARG A 125 1.86 24.07 10.40
C ARG A 125 0.51 23.34 10.32
N PHE A 126 0.49 22.15 9.72
CA PHE A 126 -0.74 21.42 9.39
C PHE A 126 -0.74 20.01 9.97
N CYS A 127 -1.91 19.55 10.43
CA CYS A 127 -2.08 18.24 11.05
C CYS A 127 -1.95 17.07 10.06
N SER A 128 -2.16 17.33 8.76
CA SER A 128 -2.20 16.28 7.74
C SER A 128 -1.82 16.80 6.36
N LYS A 129 -1.45 15.87 5.47
CA LYS A 129 -1.18 16.18 4.06
C LYS A 129 -2.39 16.81 3.37
N SER A 130 -3.61 16.45 3.75
CA SER A 130 -4.82 17.08 3.20
C SER A 130 -4.96 18.53 3.65
N CYS A 131 -4.80 18.85 4.94
CA CYS A 131 -4.83 20.24 5.42
C CYS A 131 -3.71 21.10 4.82
N TYR A 132 -2.53 20.50 4.60
CA TYR A 132 -1.45 21.15 3.86
C TYR A 132 -1.82 21.43 2.39
N LEU A 133 -2.52 20.49 1.73
CA LEU A 133 -2.95 20.63 0.33
C LEU A 133 -4.15 21.57 0.16
N GLU A 134 -5.07 21.61 1.12
CA GLU A 134 -6.20 22.55 1.16
C GLU A 134 -5.66 23.99 1.24
N ASN A 135 -4.72 24.25 2.15
CA ASN A 135 -4.03 25.53 2.24
C ASN A 135 -3.20 25.88 0.97
N LEU A 136 -2.73 24.88 0.23
CA LEU A 136 -2.02 25.09 -1.04
C LEU A 136 -2.93 25.50 -2.21
N ASN A 137 -4.23 25.17 -2.13
CA ASN A 137 -5.20 25.32 -3.21
C ASN A 137 -6.07 26.59 -3.10
N GLU A 138 -6.26 27.18 -1.90
CA GLU A 138 -7.12 28.36 -1.74
C GLU A 138 -6.40 29.72 -1.54
N GLY A 139 -5.08 29.78 -1.33
CA GLY A 139 -4.49 31.00 -0.75
C GLY A 139 -3.23 31.55 -1.42
N GLY A 140 -3.14 31.59 -2.74
CA GLY A 140 -2.10 32.40 -3.40
C GLY A 140 -2.74 33.31 -4.42
N GLU A 141 -2.80 34.62 -4.16
CA GLU A 141 -3.14 35.64 -5.15
C GLU A 141 -2.42 35.31 -6.47
N ARG A 142 -3.14 34.91 -7.51
CA ARG A 142 -2.52 34.54 -8.78
C ARG A 142 -2.39 35.80 -9.62
N VAL A 143 -1.17 36.08 -10.04
CA VAL A 143 -0.91 37.21 -10.94
C VAL A 143 -1.19 36.73 -12.37
N GLU A 144 -2.06 37.45 -13.06
CA GLU A 144 -2.25 37.30 -14.51
C GLU A 144 -1.06 37.94 -15.23
N LEU A 145 -0.40 37.15 -16.06
CA LEU A 145 0.81 37.54 -16.80
C LEU A 145 0.59 37.30 -18.29
N GLU A 146 1.22 38.11 -19.12
CA GLU A 146 1.32 37.88 -20.55
C GLU A 146 2.62 37.12 -20.85
N CYS A 147 2.54 36.11 -21.72
CA CYS A 147 3.72 35.36 -22.12
C CYS A 147 4.62 36.22 -23.01
N ASP A 148 5.89 36.39 -22.63
CA ASP A 148 6.86 37.21 -23.37
C ASP A 148 7.27 36.64 -24.75
N GLN A 149 6.65 35.55 -25.22
CA GLN A 149 6.91 34.97 -26.54
C GLN A 149 5.67 34.93 -27.40
N CYS A 150 4.58 34.34 -26.88
CA CYS A 150 3.35 34.16 -27.66
C CYS A 150 2.23 35.14 -27.30
N GLY A 151 2.44 36.03 -26.31
CA GLY A 151 1.45 37.01 -25.85
C GLY A 151 0.24 36.45 -25.12
N LYS A 152 0.13 35.11 -24.97
CA LYS A 152 -1.02 34.48 -24.29
C LYS A 152 -1.01 34.81 -22.80
N LYS A 153 -2.19 35.17 -22.28
CA LYS A 153 -2.43 35.39 -20.84
C LYS A 153 -2.43 34.08 -20.07
N PHE A 154 -1.76 34.04 -18.92
CA PHE A 154 -1.68 32.87 -18.05
C PHE A 154 -1.47 33.27 -16.57
N GLN A 155 -1.67 32.34 -15.64
CA GLN A 155 -1.67 32.63 -14.20
C GLN A 155 -0.55 31.91 -13.44
N ARG A 156 0.18 32.64 -12.58
CA ARG A 156 1.19 32.08 -11.64
C ARG A 156 0.99 32.58 -10.21
N LYS A 157 1.56 31.86 -9.24
CA LYS A 157 1.68 32.33 -7.86
C LYS A 157 2.70 33.49 -7.79
N PRO A 158 2.60 34.45 -6.85
CA PRO A 158 3.49 35.61 -6.80
C PRO A 158 4.96 35.20 -6.66
N SER A 159 5.22 34.16 -5.85
CA SER A 159 6.56 33.58 -5.66
C SER A 159 7.15 32.90 -6.91
N ALA A 160 6.35 32.67 -7.95
CA ALA A 160 6.77 32.05 -9.20
C ALA A 160 6.75 33.03 -10.40
N VAL A 161 6.39 34.30 -10.14
CA VAL A 161 6.53 35.40 -11.11
C VAL A 161 7.99 35.78 -11.16
N ASN A 162 8.54 35.87 -12.37
CA ASN A 162 9.89 36.38 -12.56
C ASN A 162 9.80 37.85 -12.99
N GLU A 163 10.65 38.72 -12.44
CA GLU A 163 10.65 40.14 -12.79
C GLU A 163 11.06 40.41 -14.24
N LYS A 164 11.82 39.50 -14.86
CA LYS A 164 12.42 39.71 -16.19
C LYS A 164 11.70 38.95 -17.30
N ARG A 165 11.17 37.76 -17.02
CA ARG A 165 10.65 36.87 -18.07
C ARG A 165 9.65 35.81 -17.60
N ASN A 166 8.47 35.79 -18.20
CA ASN A 166 7.35 34.94 -17.88
C ASN A 166 6.82 34.22 -19.14
N TYR A 167 6.84 32.89 -19.11
CA TYR A 167 6.39 32.06 -20.23
C TYR A 167 5.20 31.17 -19.83
N CYS A 168 4.21 31.05 -20.72
CA CYS A 168 3.01 30.26 -20.49
C CYS A 168 3.26 28.74 -20.54
N SER A 169 4.27 28.31 -21.29
CA SER A 169 4.64 26.89 -21.44
C SER A 169 6.15 26.71 -21.50
N ARG A 170 6.60 25.46 -21.30
CA ARG A 170 8.00 25.07 -21.47
C ARG A 170 8.48 25.26 -22.91
N GLU A 171 7.59 25.11 -23.89
CA GLU A 171 7.88 25.30 -25.31
C GLU A 171 8.17 26.77 -25.60
N CYS A 172 7.30 27.69 -25.16
CA CYS A 172 7.56 29.12 -25.31
C CYS A 172 8.85 29.54 -24.59
N ALA A 173 9.14 28.98 -23.41
CA ALA A 173 10.42 29.24 -22.76
C ALA A 173 11.62 28.79 -23.62
N GLN A 174 11.55 27.60 -24.23
CA GLN A 174 12.62 27.09 -25.09
C GLN A 174 12.78 27.89 -26.39
N GLU A 175 11.67 28.28 -27.03
CA GLU A 175 11.65 29.15 -28.21
C GLU A 175 12.27 30.52 -27.92
N ALA A 176 12.06 31.05 -26.70
CA ALA A 176 12.71 32.26 -26.21
C ALA A 176 14.23 32.14 -25.96
N GLY A 177 14.80 30.94 -26.12
CA GLY A 177 16.16 30.63 -25.69
C GLY A 177 16.34 30.60 -24.17
N PHE A 178 15.26 30.46 -23.38
CA PHE A 178 15.37 30.31 -21.93
C PHE A 178 15.89 28.91 -21.58
N GLN A 179 17.14 28.85 -21.12
CA GLN A 179 17.65 27.71 -20.37
C GLN A 179 17.52 28.02 -18.87
N PRO A 180 16.88 27.14 -18.07
CA PRO A 180 16.85 27.34 -16.63
C PRO A 180 18.28 27.39 -16.10
N PRO A 181 18.59 28.26 -15.12
CA PRO A 181 19.91 28.29 -14.49
C PRO A 181 20.08 27.02 -13.66
N GLY A 182 20.49 25.94 -14.30
CA GLY A 182 21.21 24.87 -13.63
C GLY A 182 22.64 25.35 -13.40
N PRO A 183 23.30 24.96 -12.30
CA PRO A 183 24.75 25.11 -12.26
C PRO A 183 25.32 24.41 -13.51
N GLU A 184 26.13 25.12 -14.28
CA GLU A 184 27.00 24.53 -15.29
C GLU A 184 28.00 23.64 -14.55
N LYS A 185 27.55 22.46 -14.15
CA LYS A 185 28.40 21.51 -13.45
C LYS A 185 29.35 20.92 -14.48
N GLU A 186 30.63 21.19 -14.31
CA GLU A 186 31.69 20.63 -15.14
C GLU A 186 31.54 19.11 -15.26
N ARG A 187 31.55 18.64 -16.51
CA ARG A 187 31.47 17.23 -16.87
C ARG A 187 32.86 16.78 -17.27
N LYS A 188 33.31 15.69 -16.67
CA LYS A 188 34.59 15.07 -17.03
C LYS A 188 34.32 13.82 -17.86
N THR A 189 35.11 13.67 -18.91
CA THR A 189 35.12 12.45 -19.72
C THR A 189 35.95 11.41 -18.99
N VAL A 190 35.36 10.26 -18.73
CA VAL A 190 36.02 9.08 -18.16
C VAL A 190 35.67 7.87 -19.00
N ASN A 191 36.49 6.83 -18.94
CA ASN A 191 36.19 5.57 -19.61
C ASN A 191 35.35 4.66 -18.72
N CYS A 192 34.46 3.89 -19.33
CA CYS A 192 33.79 2.79 -18.67
C CYS A 192 34.80 1.69 -18.34
N ASP A 193 34.97 1.35 -17.07
CA ASP A 193 35.91 0.33 -16.59
C ASP A 193 35.60 -1.10 -17.05
N TYR A 194 34.42 -1.31 -17.64
CA TYR A 194 34.05 -2.59 -18.23
C TYR A 194 34.28 -2.65 -19.75
N CYS A 195 33.71 -1.71 -20.50
CA CYS A 195 33.72 -1.77 -21.98
C CYS A 195 34.66 -0.75 -22.65
N GLY A 196 35.36 0.07 -21.87
CA GLY A 196 36.30 1.08 -22.37
C GLY A 196 35.64 2.30 -23.04
N LYS A 197 34.31 2.31 -23.18
CA LYS A 197 33.59 3.42 -23.84
C LYS A 197 33.75 4.72 -23.05
N GLU A 198 34.11 5.79 -23.75
CA GLU A 198 34.14 7.16 -23.22
C GLU A 198 32.74 7.62 -22.80
N ILE A 199 32.63 8.13 -21.58
CA ILE A 199 31.39 8.63 -20.98
C ILE A 199 31.63 9.94 -20.23
N GLU A 200 30.67 10.85 -20.36
CA GLU A 200 30.70 12.13 -19.64
C GLU A 200 29.82 12.08 -18.41
N ARG A 201 30.42 12.29 -17.23
CA ARG A 201 29.69 12.38 -15.96
C ARG A 201 30.02 13.66 -15.22
N LEU A 202 29.11 14.08 -14.37
CA LEU A 202 29.39 15.15 -13.40
C LEU A 202 30.54 14.71 -12.50
N GLU A 203 31.43 15.63 -12.12
CA GLU A 203 32.55 15.31 -11.21
C GLU A 203 32.08 14.64 -9.91
N SER A 204 31.01 15.14 -9.30
CA SER A 204 30.36 14.54 -8.11
C SER A 204 29.83 13.10 -8.29
N ALA A 205 29.70 12.63 -9.53
CA ALA A 205 29.18 11.30 -9.87
C ALA A 205 30.29 10.33 -10.32
N LEU A 206 31.56 10.76 -10.28
CA LEU A 206 32.71 9.91 -10.53
C LEU A 206 33.02 9.11 -9.26
N GLY A 207 33.13 7.79 -9.42
CA GLY A 207 33.67 6.91 -8.40
C GLY A 207 35.04 6.37 -8.82
N GLU A 208 35.64 5.53 -7.96
CA GLU A 208 36.84 4.76 -8.29
C GLU A 208 36.63 3.83 -9.50
N ILE A 209 35.38 3.42 -9.75
CA ILE A 209 34.98 2.60 -10.89
C ILE A 209 33.74 3.22 -11.53
N ASN A 210 33.77 3.40 -12.85
CA ASN A 210 32.77 4.09 -13.65
C ASN A 210 32.22 3.20 -14.76
N PHE A 211 30.91 3.27 -14.99
CA PHE A 211 30.24 2.41 -15.95
C PHE A 211 29.32 3.20 -16.88
N CYS A 212 29.29 2.84 -18.16
CA CYS A 212 28.43 3.49 -19.15
C CYS A 212 26.96 3.06 -19.04
N SER A 213 26.68 1.90 -18.43
CA SER A 213 25.33 1.37 -18.30
C SER A 213 25.21 0.35 -17.16
N PRO A 214 23.99 0.11 -16.63
CA PRO A 214 23.74 -0.96 -15.66
C PRO A 214 24.16 -2.35 -16.16
N LYS A 215 24.15 -2.60 -17.48
CA LYS A 215 24.64 -3.86 -18.05
C LYS A 215 26.14 -4.05 -17.83
N CYS A 216 26.92 -2.98 -17.96
CA CYS A 216 28.37 -3.01 -17.73
C CYS A 216 28.71 -3.22 -16.26
N VAL A 217 27.91 -2.63 -15.35
CA VAL A 217 27.99 -2.91 -13.90
C VAL A 217 27.81 -4.41 -13.64
N VAL A 218 26.72 -4.99 -14.13
CA VAL A 218 26.39 -6.41 -13.91
C VAL A 218 27.46 -7.33 -14.48
N ARG A 219 28.02 -7.02 -15.65
CA ARG A 219 29.08 -7.85 -16.25
C ARG A 219 30.42 -7.72 -15.51
N TYR A 220 30.84 -6.50 -15.17
CA TYR A 220 32.07 -6.27 -14.40
C TYR A 220 32.06 -6.99 -13.04
N PHE A 221 30.95 -6.90 -12.30
CA PHE A 221 30.80 -7.60 -11.02
C PHE A 221 30.43 -9.08 -11.18
N GLY A 222 29.82 -9.47 -12.30
CA GLY A 222 29.44 -10.85 -12.60
C GLY A 222 30.64 -11.72 -12.98
N GLU A 223 31.58 -11.19 -13.76
CA GLU A 223 32.80 -11.90 -14.18
C GLU A 223 33.82 -12.06 -13.03
N ARG A 224 33.83 -11.10 -12.09
CA ARG A 224 34.68 -11.16 -10.88
C ARG A 224 34.08 -11.99 -9.74
N ARG A 225 32.82 -12.42 -9.85
CA ARG A 225 32.28 -13.45 -8.98
C ARG A 225 32.72 -14.79 -9.57
N THR A 226 33.74 -15.40 -8.98
CA THR A 226 34.05 -16.80 -9.25
C THR A 226 32.78 -17.61 -8.98
N ARG A 227 32.19 -18.15 -10.03
CA ARG A 227 31.04 -19.06 -9.95
C ARG A 227 31.53 -20.29 -9.20
N ASP A 228 31.23 -20.37 -7.90
CA ASP A 228 31.54 -21.51 -7.06
C ASP A 228 30.61 -22.68 -7.46
N PRO A 229 31.12 -23.73 -8.15
CA PRO A 229 30.29 -24.82 -8.65
C PRO A 229 29.62 -25.60 -7.52
N GLU A 230 30.16 -25.56 -6.29
CA GLU A 230 29.60 -26.29 -5.15
C GLU A 230 28.22 -25.78 -4.72
N ASN A 231 27.89 -24.52 -5.03
CA ASN A 231 26.62 -23.89 -4.66
C ASN A 231 25.50 -24.10 -5.68
N TYR A 232 25.79 -24.77 -6.81
CA TYR A 232 24.83 -25.05 -7.85
C TYR A 232 24.48 -26.54 -7.89
N GLU A 233 23.27 -26.85 -8.30
CA GLU A 233 22.80 -28.20 -8.56
C GLU A 233 22.05 -28.23 -9.90
N THR A 234 22.26 -29.30 -10.67
CA THR A 234 21.56 -29.57 -11.93
C THR A 234 20.23 -30.25 -11.63
N LYS A 235 19.15 -29.72 -12.20
CA LYS A 235 17.79 -30.25 -12.09
C LYS A 235 17.21 -30.43 -13.48
N THR A 236 16.36 -31.44 -13.64
CA THR A 236 15.57 -31.63 -14.86
C THR A 236 14.25 -30.88 -14.71
N CYS A 237 13.92 -30.03 -15.68
CA CYS A 237 12.65 -29.31 -15.69
C CYS A 237 11.48 -30.28 -15.93
N PRO A 238 10.45 -30.33 -15.05
CA PRO A 238 9.29 -31.22 -15.22
C PRO A 238 8.43 -30.94 -16.45
N VAL A 239 8.59 -29.77 -17.09
CA VAL A 239 7.75 -29.34 -18.22
C VAL A 239 8.42 -29.59 -19.56
N CYS A 240 9.68 -29.14 -19.74
CA CYS A 240 10.39 -29.28 -21.00
C CYS A 240 11.38 -30.45 -21.02
N GLY A 241 11.68 -31.06 -19.87
CA GLY A 241 12.66 -32.15 -19.76
C GLY A 241 14.13 -31.71 -19.88
N GLU A 242 14.40 -30.41 -20.10
CA GLU A 242 15.77 -29.91 -20.19
C GLU A 242 16.44 -29.80 -18.82
N GLU A 243 17.74 -30.09 -18.77
CA GLU A 243 18.58 -29.90 -17.60
C GLU A 243 18.91 -28.41 -17.42
N PHE A 244 18.77 -27.91 -16.19
CA PHE A 244 19.09 -26.53 -15.84
C PHE A 244 19.79 -26.45 -14.48
N GLU A 245 20.65 -25.46 -14.33
CA GLU A 245 21.39 -25.24 -13.08
C GLU A 245 20.66 -24.23 -12.19
N SER A 246 20.58 -24.55 -10.91
CA SER A 246 19.98 -23.69 -9.89
C SER A 246 20.84 -23.64 -8.64
N LEU A 247 20.74 -22.55 -7.87
CA LEU A 247 21.44 -22.46 -6.59
C LEU A 247 20.80 -23.44 -5.61
N LYS A 248 21.61 -24.22 -4.87
CA LYS A 248 21.12 -25.14 -3.81
C LYS A 248 20.27 -24.42 -2.75
N SER A 249 20.52 -23.13 -2.53
CA SER A 249 19.75 -22.28 -1.61
C SER A 249 18.38 -21.84 -2.16
N LYS A 250 18.08 -22.08 -3.43
CA LYS A 250 16.82 -21.72 -4.08
C LYS A 250 16.11 -22.97 -4.56
N GLU A 251 14.94 -23.25 -3.98
CA GLU A 251 14.04 -24.33 -4.39
C GLU A 251 13.35 -24.01 -5.72
N ARG A 252 14.13 -24.00 -6.81
CA ARG A 252 13.62 -23.76 -8.16
C ARG A 252 13.38 -25.07 -8.88
N GLU A 253 12.11 -25.34 -9.20
CA GLU A 253 11.68 -26.57 -9.88
C GLU A 253 11.69 -26.47 -11.41
N TYR A 254 11.64 -25.25 -11.98
CA TYR A 254 11.47 -25.03 -13.42
C TYR A 254 12.61 -24.21 -14.03
N CYS A 255 13.05 -24.58 -15.24
CA CYS A 255 14.15 -23.93 -15.95
C CYS A 255 13.86 -22.45 -16.30
N SER A 256 12.60 -22.09 -16.54
CA SER A 256 12.17 -20.76 -16.97
C SER A 256 10.86 -20.33 -16.30
N ILE A 257 10.55 -19.03 -16.38
CA ILE A 257 9.26 -18.49 -15.91
C ILE A 257 8.10 -19.10 -16.73
N GLU A 258 8.33 -19.43 -18.00
CA GLU A 258 7.34 -20.04 -18.88
C GLU A 258 7.06 -21.49 -18.47
N CYS A 259 8.09 -22.30 -18.26
CA CYS A 259 7.95 -23.65 -17.71
C CYS A 259 7.33 -23.63 -16.31
N ALA A 260 7.67 -22.63 -15.47
CA ALA A 260 7.01 -22.47 -14.18
C ALA A 260 5.52 -22.14 -14.31
N ARG A 261 5.13 -21.32 -15.30
CA ARG A 261 3.72 -21.03 -15.57
C ARG A 261 3.00 -22.29 -16.06
N GLU A 262 3.61 -23.05 -16.94
CA GLU A 262 3.01 -24.28 -17.48
C GLU A 262 2.88 -25.37 -16.42
N GLY A 263 3.95 -25.66 -15.67
CA GLY A 263 3.91 -26.72 -14.65
C GLY A 263 3.06 -26.36 -13.43
N ARG A 264 2.91 -25.06 -13.13
CA ARG A 264 1.98 -24.59 -12.08
C ARG A 264 0.53 -24.47 -12.57
N LYS A 265 0.22 -24.69 -13.86
CA LYS A 265 -1.15 -24.90 -14.31
C LYS A 265 -1.59 -26.29 -13.81
N ASN A 266 -1.89 -26.37 -12.52
CA ASN A 266 -2.54 -27.53 -11.92
C ASN A 266 -3.98 -27.59 -12.46
N ARG A 267 -4.13 -28.07 -13.70
CA ARG A 267 -5.37 -28.16 -14.44
C ARG A 267 -5.90 -29.58 -14.40
N GLU A 268 -7.21 -29.69 -14.39
CA GLU A 268 -7.96 -30.93 -14.39
C GLU A 268 -9.07 -30.79 -15.43
N THR A 269 -9.24 -31.86 -16.21
CA THR A 269 -10.29 -31.95 -17.23
C THR A 269 -11.60 -32.21 -16.51
N VAL A 270 -12.57 -31.32 -16.73
CA VAL A 270 -13.92 -31.42 -16.19
C VAL A 270 -14.92 -31.45 -17.34
N VAL A 271 -16.05 -32.10 -17.12
CA VAL A 271 -17.16 -32.12 -18.08
C VAL A 271 -18.11 -30.97 -17.76
N CYS A 272 -18.65 -30.32 -18.78
CA CYS A 272 -19.71 -29.32 -18.61
C CYS A 272 -21.05 -30.01 -18.33
N GLU A 273 -21.67 -29.74 -17.17
CA GLU A 273 -22.97 -30.32 -16.79
C GLU A 273 -24.13 -29.96 -17.72
N ASN A 274 -24.04 -28.86 -18.48
CA ASN A 274 -25.10 -28.49 -19.43
C ASN A 274 -24.93 -29.11 -20.82
N CYS A 275 -23.73 -29.02 -21.41
CA CYS A 275 -23.50 -29.39 -22.81
C CYS A 275 -22.65 -30.65 -23.01
N GLY A 276 -22.12 -31.23 -21.93
CA GLY A 276 -21.31 -32.45 -21.95
C GLY A 276 -19.90 -32.29 -22.52
N LYS A 277 -19.49 -31.07 -22.89
CA LYS A 277 -18.15 -30.81 -23.43
C LYS A 277 -17.09 -30.87 -22.33
N GLU A 278 -15.98 -31.54 -22.62
CA GLU A 278 -14.79 -31.56 -21.77
C GLU A 278 -14.01 -30.24 -21.91
N PHE A 279 -13.56 -29.69 -20.78
CA PHE A 279 -12.73 -28.49 -20.74
C PHE A 279 -11.84 -28.45 -19.48
N GLU A 280 -10.77 -27.66 -19.52
CA GLU A 280 -9.80 -27.61 -18.42
C GLU A 280 -10.11 -26.52 -17.40
N LYS A 281 -10.05 -26.86 -16.11
CA LYS A 281 -10.10 -25.89 -14.99
C LYS A 281 -8.92 -26.10 -14.05
N ILE A 282 -8.54 -25.03 -13.34
CA ILE A 282 -7.57 -25.12 -12.25
C ILE A 282 -8.18 -25.99 -11.13
N LYS A 283 -7.44 -26.96 -10.58
CA LYS A 283 -7.94 -27.90 -9.53
C LYS A 283 -8.64 -27.20 -8.36
N SER A 284 -8.08 -26.11 -7.86
CA SER A 284 -8.68 -25.31 -6.78
C SER A 284 -10.00 -24.62 -7.15
N LYS A 285 -10.34 -24.58 -8.44
CA LYS A 285 -11.59 -23.99 -8.98
C LYS A 285 -12.56 -25.03 -9.51
N VAL A 286 -12.22 -26.32 -9.47
CA VAL A 286 -13.16 -27.41 -9.79
C VAL A 286 -14.25 -27.42 -8.73
N LYS A 287 -15.49 -27.47 -9.17
CA LYS A 287 -16.69 -27.56 -8.32
C LYS A 287 -17.40 -28.88 -8.61
N GLU A 288 -18.45 -29.19 -7.85
CA GLU A 288 -19.33 -30.33 -8.16
C GLU A 288 -20.03 -30.15 -9.51
N GLU A 289 -20.51 -28.95 -9.82
CA GLU A 289 -21.08 -28.59 -11.13
C GLU A 289 -20.15 -27.62 -11.88
N ASN A 290 -19.76 -27.95 -13.11
CA ASN A 290 -18.85 -27.16 -13.93
C ASN A 290 -19.50 -26.78 -15.27
N PHE A 291 -19.16 -25.59 -15.77
CA PHE A 291 -19.75 -25.06 -16.99
C PHE A 291 -18.66 -24.49 -17.90
N CYS A 292 -18.69 -24.86 -19.18
CA CYS A 292 -17.71 -24.42 -20.15
C CYS A 292 -17.86 -22.93 -20.53
N SER A 293 -19.06 -22.36 -20.36
CA SER A 293 -19.36 -20.95 -20.63
C SER A 293 -20.45 -20.41 -19.69
N GLN A 294 -20.54 -19.08 -19.59
CA GLN A 294 -21.61 -18.39 -18.87
C GLN A 294 -23.00 -18.72 -19.45
N GLU A 295 -23.09 -18.95 -20.76
CA GLU A 295 -24.32 -19.35 -21.44
C GLU A 295 -24.77 -20.74 -20.98
N CYS A 296 -23.85 -21.71 -20.95
CA CYS A 296 -24.15 -23.06 -20.45
C CYS A 296 -24.59 -23.07 -18.98
N TRP A 297 -24.02 -22.17 -18.17
CA TRP A 297 -24.46 -22.01 -16.79
C TRP A 297 -25.89 -21.46 -16.69
N LYS A 298 -26.21 -20.42 -17.47
CA LYS A 298 -27.55 -19.82 -17.52
C LYS A 298 -28.63 -20.81 -17.99
N GLU A 299 -28.38 -21.51 -19.09
CA GLU A 299 -29.32 -22.52 -19.62
C GLU A 299 -29.58 -23.66 -18.63
N TYR A 300 -28.55 -24.08 -17.91
CA TYR A 300 -28.69 -25.09 -16.85
C TYR A 300 -29.50 -24.58 -15.67
N GLU A 301 -29.29 -23.31 -15.28
CA GLU A 301 -30.02 -22.69 -14.17
C GLU A 301 -31.49 -22.42 -14.53
N GLU A 302 -31.80 -22.05 -15.77
CA GLU A 302 -33.16 -21.85 -16.29
C GLU A 302 -33.98 -23.16 -16.30
N LYS A 303 -33.33 -24.31 -16.54
CA LYS A 303 -33.99 -25.63 -16.43
C LYS A 303 -34.33 -26.03 -14.99
N LYS A 304 -33.74 -25.37 -13.99
CA LYS A 304 -33.98 -25.60 -12.54
C LYS A 304 -34.84 -24.49 -11.90
N LEU A 305 -35.66 -23.80 -12.69
CA LEU A 305 -36.64 -22.86 -12.16
C LEU A 305 -37.72 -23.61 -11.37
N VAL A 306 -37.96 -23.16 -10.14
CA VAL A 306 -39.01 -23.68 -9.27
C VAL A 306 -40.12 -22.65 -9.13
N LYS A 307 -41.36 -23.11 -9.27
CA LYS A 307 -42.57 -22.33 -9.06
C LYS A 307 -42.83 -22.20 -7.56
N LEU A 308 -42.85 -20.97 -7.07
CA LEU A 308 -43.05 -20.61 -5.68
C LEU A 308 -44.30 -19.74 -5.54
N LYS A 309 -44.93 -19.79 -4.36
CA LYS A 309 -45.96 -18.83 -3.96
C LYS A 309 -45.34 -17.75 -3.09
N CYS A 310 -45.69 -16.50 -3.36
CA CYS A 310 -45.25 -15.38 -2.54
C CYS A 310 -45.91 -15.44 -1.16
N ASP A 311 -45.11 -15.46 -0.10
CA ASP A 311 -45.59 -15.49 1.29
C ASP A 311 -46.37 -14.23 1.70
N THR A 312 -46.28 -13.15 0.93
CA THR A 312 -47.04 -11.91 1.19
C THR A 312 -48.34 -11.86 0.40
N CYS A 313 -48.24 -11.93 -0.94
CA CYS A 313 -49.36 -11.62 -1.82
C CYS A 313 -49.99 -12.87 -2.45
N GLY A 314 -49.45 -14.06 -2.19
CA GLY A 314 -49.93 -15.33 -2.72
C GLY A 314 -49.67 -15.56 -4.22
N ARG A 315 -49.15 -14.57 -4.96
CA ARG A 315 -48.86 -14.68 -6.39
C ARG A 315 -47.79 -15.74 -6.65
N GLU A 316 -48.01 -16.55 -7.70
CA GLU A 316 -47.04 -17.52 -8.19
C GLU A 316 -45.92 -16.84 -8.98
N PHE A 317 -44.67 -17.23 -8.73
CA PHE A 317 -43.49 -16.71 -9.42
C PHE A 317 -42.39 -17.78 -9.52
N GLU A 318 -41.43 -17.58 -10.43
CA GLU A 318 -40.38 -18.55 -10.72
C GLU A 318 -39.00 -18.01 -10.29
N ARG A 319 -38.18 -18.87 -9.68
CA ARG A 319 -36.77 -18.59 -9.35
C ARG A 319 -35.90 -19.84 -9.45
N PRO A 320 -34.59 -19.69 -9.66
CA PRO A 320 -33.66 -20.81 -9.59
C PRO A 320 -33.70 -21.49 -8.21
N GLN A 321 -33.60 -22.83 -8.16
CA GLN A 321 -33.53 -23.59 -6.91
C GLN A 321 -32.48 -23.04 -5.94
N SER A 322 -31.35 -22.55 -6.45
CA SER A 322 -30.27 -21.92 -5.67
C SER A 322 -30.70 -20.66 -4.90
N GLN A 323 -31.76 -19.99 -5.35
CA GLN A 323 -32.31 -18.77 -4.75
C GLN A 323 -33.60 -19.02 -3.96
N VAL A 324 -34.05 -20.27 -3.86
CA VAL A 324 -35.19 -20.65 -3.03
C VAL A 324 -34.75 -20.62 -1.56
N ASN A 325 -35.47 -19.87 -0.74
CA ASN A 325 -35.27 -19.92 0.69
C ASN A 325 -36.07 -21.09 1.27
N GLU A 326 -35.44 -22.24 1.46
CA GLU A 326 -36.12 -23.45 1.98
C GLU A 326 -36.60 -23.28 3.43
N LYS A 327 -35.87 -22.51 4.24
CA LYS A 327 -36.16 -22.32 5.68
C LYS A 327 -36.84 -20.99 5.98
N GLY A 328 -37.15 -20.18 4.97
CA GLY A 328 -37.65 -18.83 5.15
C GLY A 328 -38.66 -18.43 4.09
N LYS A 329 -39.06 -17.16 4.14
CA LYS A 329 -40.09 -16.62 3.24
C LYS A 329 -39.52 -16.33 1.86
N ASN A 330 -40.33 -16.62 0.84
CA ASN A 330 -40.08 -16.42 -0.57
C ASN A 330 -41.05 -15.35 -1.10
N PHE A 331 -40.51 -14.34 -1.80
CA PHE A 331 -41.29 -13.19 -2.22
C PHE A 331 -41.18 -12.94 -3.73
N CYS A 332 -42.33 -12.68 -4.37
CA CYS A 332 -42.37 -12.42 -5.81
C CYS A 332 -41.70 -11.10 -6.19
N SER A 333 -41.70 -10.12 -5.31
CA SER A 333 -41.10 -8.81 -5.52
C SER A 333 -40.41 -8.31 -4.26
N ARG A 334 -39.53 -7.32 -4.44
CA ARG A 334 -38.85 -6.67 -3.32
C ARG A 334 -39.86 -6.00 -2.37
N GLU A 335 -40.95 -5.45 -2.91
CA GLU A 335 -42.06 -4.86 -2.14
C GLU A 335 -42.71 -5.90 -1.22
N CYS A 336 -43.04 -7.09 -1.75
CA CYS A 336 -43.58 -8.17 -0.93
C CYS A 336 -42.58 -8.60 0.15
N ALA A 337 -41.29 -8.66 -0.16
CA ALA A 337 -40.28 -8.92 0.87
C ALA A 337 -40.31 -7.88 2.00
N PHE A 338 -40.47 -6.59 1.67
CA PHE A 338 -40.53 -5.50 2.65
C PHE A 338 -41.78 -5.52 3.53
N THR A 339 -42.94 -5.90 3.00
CA THR A 339 -44.20 -5.93 3.77
C THR A 339 -44.17 -6.87 4.97
N THR A 340 -43.27 -7.86 4.99
CA THR A 340 -43.11 -8.80 6.12
C THR A 340 -41.98 -8.41 7.08
N LEU A 341 -41.23 -7.36 6.78
CA LEU A 341 -40.23 -6.79 7.67
C LEU A 341 -40.95 -5.87 8.66
N SER A 342 -40.79 -6.18 9.96
CA SER A 342 -41.36 -5.56 11.17
C SER A 342 -42.34 -4.39 10.92
N GLU A 343 -43.62 -4.62 11.24
CA GLU A 343 -44.69 -3.61 11.17
C GLU A 343 -44.43 -2.39 12.07
N ASN A 344 -43.51 -2.51 13.05
CA ASN A 344 -43.19 -1.47 14.02
C ASN A 344 -41.84 -0.76 13.78
N SER A 345 -41.17 -0.98 12.65
CA SER A 345 -39.88 -0.33 12.38
C SER A 345 -40.06 1.14 11.96
N LYS A 346 -39.39 2.07 12.66
CA LYS A 346 -39.29 3.49 12.27
C LYS A 346 -38.75 3.70 10.85
N LEU A 347 -38.08 2.71 10.25
CA LEU A 347 -37.62 2.77 8.85
C LEU A 347 -38.75 2.72 7.82
N ARG A 348 -39.96 2.27 8.20
CA ARG A 348 -41.14 2.35 7.33
C ARG A 348 -41.69 3.76 7.21
N ASP A 349 -41.41 4.64 8.16
CA ASP A 349 -41.78 6.04 8.05
C ASP A 349 -40.81 6.74 7.08
N ARG A 350 -41.33 7.08 5.90
CA ARG A 350 -40.58 7.77 4.85
C ARG A 350 -40.05 9.11 5.34
N SER A 351 -40.87 9.87 6.07
CA SER A 351 -40.53 11.20 6.56
C SER A 351 -39.44 11.13 7.61
N TRP A 352 -39.58 10.21 8.57
CA TRP A 352 -38.53 9.98 9.57
C TRP A 352 -37.20 9.56 8.93
N LEU A 353 -37.22 8.63 7.98
CA LEU A 353 -35.99 8.17 7.32
C LEU A 353 -35.36 9.26 6.45
N TYR A 354 -36.17 10.06 5.76
CA TYR A 354 -35.69 11.19 4.98
C TYR A 354 -35.07 12.26 5.88
N GLU A 355 -35.72 12.59 6.99
CA GLU A 355 -35.20 13.52 8.00
C GLU A 355 -33.85 13.03 8.52
N ARG A 356 -33.75 11.80 9.03
CA ARG A 356 -32.47 11.31 9.55
C ARG A 356 -31.36 11.23 8.48
N TYR A 357 -31.70 10.85 7.25
CA TYR A 357 -30.71 10.62 6.21
C TYR A 357 -30.26 11.89 5.47
N TRP A 358 -31.20 12.74 5.06
CA TRP A 358 -30.94 13.95 4.27
C TRP A 358 -30.93 15.23 5.10
N ILE A 359 -31.76 15.33 6.14
CA ILE A 359 -31.80 16.53 6.99
C ILE A 359 -30.70 16.47 8.06
N ASP A 360 -30.67 15.42 8.88
CA ASP A 360 -29.66 15.24 9.92
C ASP A 360 -28.31 14.74 9.37
N LEU A 361 -28.26 14.47 8.06
CA LEU A 361 -27.09 14.02 7.32
C LEU A 361 -26.46 12.75 7.94
N MET A 362 -27.24 11.90 8.60
CA MET A 362 -26.74 10.69 9.27
C MET A 362 -26.41 9.61 8.27
N SER A 363 -25.30 8.90 8.45
CA SER A 363 -24.97 7.74 7.60
C SER A 363 -25.97 6.60 7.81
N THR A 364 -26.06 5.68 6.83
CA THR A 364 -26.88 4.48 6.96
C THR A 364 -26.51 3.64 8.18
N ASN A 365 -25.25 3.66 8.63
CA ASN A 365 -24.80 2.99 9.85
C ASN A 365 -25.27 3.71 11.12
N GLN A 366 -25.19 5.04 11.16
CA GLN A 366 -25.68 5.82 12.30
C GLN A 366 -27.20 5.67 12.47
N ILE A 367 -27.95 5.68 11.37
CA ILE A 367 -29.41 5.42 11.42
C ILE A 367 -29.67 3.99 11.90
N LYS A 368 -28.84 3.02 11.48
CA LYS A 368 -28.94 1.62 11.92
C LYS A 368 -28.71 1.49 13.42
N GLU A 369 -27.72 2.18 13.99
CA GLU A 369 -27.43 2.18 15.44
C GLU A 369 -28.58 2.76 16.27
N MET A 370 -29.38 3.66 15.70
CA MET A 370 -30.57 4.23 16.36
C MET A 370 -31.77 3.29 16.40
N ILE A 371 -31.71 2.15 15.71
CA ILE A 371 -32.81 1.20 15.62
C ILE A 371 -32.38 -0.09 16.32
N PRO A 372 -32.85 -0.32 17.56
CA PRO A 372 -32.48 -1.51 18.33
C PRO A 372 -32.97 -2.81 17.68
N GLU A 373 -33.99 -2.71 16.82
CA GLU A 373 -34.69 -3.83 16.21
C GLU A 373 -34.27 -4.03 14.74
N GLY A 374 -33.24 -4.86 14.51
CA GLY A 374 -33.20 -5.67 13.28
C GLY A 374 -31.92 -5.60 12.44
N GLY A 375 -31.50 -6.77 11.95
CA GLY A 375 -30.43 -6.97 10.98
C GLY A 375 -30.74 -6.46 9.56
N HIS A 376 -31.65 -5.50 9.40
CA HIS A 376 -32.04 -4.93 8.12
C HIS A 376 -31.11 -3.76 7.73
N THR A 377 -30.87 -3.59 6.43
CA THR A 377 -30.02 -2.50 5.93
C THR A 377 -30.87 -1.26 5.71
N VAL A 378 -30.53 -0.13 6.36
CA VAL A 378 -31.15 1.19 6.12
C VAL A 378 -31.17 1.56 4.62
N TRP A 379 -30.14 1.14 3.88
CA TRP A 379 -30.06 1.29 2.43
C TRP A 379 -31.25 0.68 1.67
N ALA A 380 -31.77 -0.45 2.15
CA ALA A 380 -32.91 -1.11 1.53
C ALA A 380 -34.19 -0.26 1.68
N TYR A 381 -34.37 0.39 2.82
CA TYR A 381 -35.51 1.29 3.08
C TYR A 381 -35.40 2.63 2.37
N LEU A 382 -34.19 3.18 2.21
CA LEU A 382 -33.97 4.36 1.35
C LEU A 382 -34.44 4.10 -0.08
N LYS A 383 -34.07 2.94 -0.64
CA LYS A 383 -34.50 2.53 -1.98
C LYS A 383 -36.01 2.26 -2.04
N PHE A 384 -36.59 1.64 -1.02
CA PHE A 384 -38.03 1.36 -0.94
C PHE A 384 -38.86 2.65 -1.00
N HIS A 385 -38.45 3.68 -0.27
CA HIS A 385 -39.14 4.98 -0.23
C HIS A 385 -38.78 5.92 -1.39
N GLY A 386 -37.97 5.47 -2.33
CA GLY A 386 -37.46 6.30 -3.43
C GLY A 386 -36.61 7.48 -2.95
N ILE A 387 -35.99 7.38 -1.78
CA ILE A 387 -35.08 8.41 -1.26
C ILE A 387 -33.75 8.28 -1.99
N GLU A 388 -33.34 9.34 -2.69
CA GLU A 388 -32.07 9.37 -3.42
C GLU A 388 -30.90 9.11 -2.46
N THR A 389 -30.03 8.16 -2.80
CA THR A 389 -28.87 7.84 -1.96
C THR A 389 -27.71 8.75 -2.33
N ARG A 390 -27.03 9.30 -1.32
CA ARG A 390 -25.84 10.14 -1.51
C ARG A 390 -24.75 9.39 -2.27
N SER A 391 -24.05 10.08 -3.16
CA SER A 391 -22.88 9.49 -3.82
C SER A 391 -21.73 9.32 -2.83
N GLN A 392 -20.75 8.48 -3.18
CA GLN A 392 -19.58 8.28 -2.33
C GLN A 392 -18.79 9.59 -2.12
N LYS A 393 -18.79 10.47 -3.13
CA LYS A 393 -18.18 11.81 -3.05
C LYS A 393 -18.92 12.69 -2.04
N ASP A 394 -20.25 12.70 -2.09
CA ASP A 394 -21.10 13.49 -1.17
C ASP A 394 -20.99 13.00 0.28
N ALA A 395 -20.95 11.68 0.48
CA ALA A 395 -20.76 11.08 1.79
C ALA A 395 -19.41 11.48 2.42
N VAL A 396 -18.35 11.54 1.61
CA VAL A 396 -17.03 12.01 2.05
C VAL A 396 -17.08 13.50 2.40
N GLN A 397 -17.65 14.35 1.55
CA GLN A 397 -17.79 15.79 1.78
C GLN A 397 -18.59 16.10 3.06
N LEU A 398 -19.70 15.39 3.30
CA LEU A 398 -20.49 15.54 4.52
C LEU A 398 -19.75 15.08 5.78
N SER A 399 -18.90 14.04 5.67
CA SER A 399 -18.04 13.62 6.76
C SER A 399 -16.94 14.65 7.08
N VAL A 400 -16.58 15.48 6.11
CA VAL A 400 -15.61 16.58 6.26
C VAL A 400 -16.31 17.78 6.89
N ALA A 401 -17.48 18.19 6.39
CA ALA A 401 -18.29 19.29 6.94
C ALA A 401 -18.68 19.06 8.43
N LYS A 402 -19.15 17.85 8.79
CA LYS A 402 -19.43 17.49 10.20
C LYS A 402 -18.18 17.56 11.10
N ARG A 403 -16.99 17.30 10.54
CA ARG A 403 -15.70 17.35 11.26
C ARG A 403 -15.12 18.75 11.42
N LYS A 404 -15.61 19.74 10.66
CA LYS A 404 -15.28 21.17 10.78
C LYS A 404 -16.23 21.92 11.74
N GLY A 405 -17.28 21.27 12.26
CA GLY A 405 -18.24 21.89 13.19
C GLY A 405 -19.28 22.80 12.53
N GLU A 406 -19.23 22.94 11.20
CA GLU A 406 -20.03 23.86 10.39
C GLU A 406 -21.54 23.51 10.32
N CYS A 407 -21.93 22.33 10.80
CA CYS A 407 -23.34 21.89 10.83
C CYS A 407 -23.99 22.01 12.21
N LYS A 408 -23.32 22.54 13.24
CA LYS A 408 -23.96 22.78 14.54
C LYS A 408 -24.78 24.06 14.49
N GLY A 409 -26.10 23.92 14.36
CA GLY A 409 -27.06 25.03 14.50
C GLY A 409 -27.51 25.69 13.20
N LYS A 410 -27.05 25.22 12.03
CA LYS A 410 -27.58 25.68 10.74
C LYS A 410 -28.96 25.07 10.48
N GLY A 411 -29.91 25.90 10.07
CA GLY A 411 -31.23 25.45 9.63
C GLY A 411 -31.15 24.67 8.32
N ILE A 412 -32.20 23.89 8.02
CA ILE A 412 -32.33 23.15 6.75
C ILE A 412 -32.04 24.02 5.52
N ASP A 413 -32.48 25.29 5.56
CA ASP A 413 -32.40 26.21 4.44
C ASP A 413 -30.95 26.63 4.12
N GLU A 414 -30.09 26.75 5.13
CA GLU A 414 -28.68 27.10 4.95
C GLU A 414 -27.85 25.92 4.41
N ILE A 415 -28.19 24.68 4.81
CA ILE A 415 -27.52 23.46 4.34
C ILE A 415 -27.92 23.16 2.89
N LEU A 416 -29.18 23.42 2.53
CA LEU A 416 -29.68 23.24 1.15
C LEU A 416 -29.15 24.31 0.20
N ALA A 417 -28.95 25.55 0.66
CA ALA A 417 -28.31 26.61 -0.10
C ALA A 417 -26.87 26.23 -0.49
N ASP A 418 -26.06 25.83 0.49
CA ASP A 418 -24.67 25.39 0.27
C ASP A 418 -24.61 24.19 -0.70
N TYR A 419 -25.55 23.24 -0.62
CA TYR A 419 -25.57 22.08 -1.51
C TYR A 419 -26.02 22.43 -2.96
N SER A 420 -26.90 23.42 -3.11
CA SER A 420 -27.37 23.90 -4.43
C SER A 420 -26.31 24.69 -5.20
N ASP A 421 -25.39 25.34 -4.49
CA ASP A 421 -24.25 26.06 -5.08
C ASP A 421 -23.17 25.10 -5.61
N PHE A 422 -23.07 23.89 -5.07
CA PHE A 422 -22.09 22.88 -5.51
C PHE A 422 -22.51 22.09 -6.76
N HIS A 423 -23.80 22.08 -7.15
CA HIS A 423 -24.33 21.30 -8.27
C HIS A 423 -25.34 22.09 -9.14
N PRO A 424 -24.88 23.09 -9.92
CA PRO A 424 -25.74 23.98 -10.70
C PRO A 424 -26.51 23.25 -11.82
N GLU A 425 -26.01 22.12 -12.33
CA GLU A 425 -26.68 21.28 -13.34
C GLU A 425 -27.95 20.58 -12.82
N LYS A 426 -28.15 20.48 -11.51
CA LYS A 426 -29.35 19.89 -10.89
C LYS A 426 -30.43 20.93 -10.55
N ARG A 427 -30.31 22.18 -11.03
CA ARG A 427 -31.25 23.31 -10.80
C ARG A 427 -32.68 23.16 -11.34
N ARG A 428 -33.07 22.02 -11.91
CA ARG A 428 -34.46 21.80 -12.34
C ARG A 428 -35.21 21.07 -11.23
N GLU A 429 -36.02 21.85 -10.52
CA GLU A 429 -36.81 21.51 -9.33
C GLU A 429 -35.91 21.26 -8.11
N THR A 430 -35.84 22.24 -7.21
CA THR A 430 -35.12 22.10 -5.95
C THR A 430 -35.73 20.94 -5.15
N ASN A 431 -34.91 20.20 -4.41
CA ASN A 431 -35.41 19.15 -3.50
C ASN A 431 -36.45 19.71 -2.50
N TYR A 432 -36.43 21.03 -2.26
CA TYR A 432 -37.42 21.78 -1.48
C TYR A 432 -38.79 21.89 -2.18
N GLU A 433 -38.84 22.33 -3.44
CA GLU A 433 -40.09 22.39 -4.24
C GLU A 433 -40.72 21.01 -4.42
N ARG A 434 -39.88 19.98 -4.59
CA ARG A 434 -40.32 18.59 -4.66
C ARG A 434 -40.88 18.09 -3.33
N MET A 435 -40.28 18.49 -2.20
CA MET A 435 -40.74 18.15 -0.85
C MET A 435 -42.06 18.87 -0.49
N GLU A 436 -42.19 20.16 -0.82
CA GLU A 436 -43.44 20.92 -0.61
C GLU A 436 -44.62 20.35 -1.41
N ARG A 437 -44.38 19.91 -2.65
CA ARG A 437 -45.43 19.27 -3.46
C ARG A 437 -45.87 17.93 -2.86
N ILE A 438 -44.92 17.12 -2.41
CA ILE A 438 -45.21 15.82 -1.77
C ILE A 438 -45.96 15.99 -0.44
N LEU A 439 -45.65 17.04 0.34
CA LEU A 439 -46.36 17.36 1.58
C LEU A 439 -47.77 17.94 1.36
N LYS A 440 -48.07 18.48 0.17
CA LYS A 440 -49.41 18.95 -0.21
C LYS A 440 -50.29 17.85 -0.82
N GLU A 441 -49.69 16.76 -1.30
CA GLU A 441 -50.36 15.62 -1.92
C GLU A 441 -50.66 14.45 -0.95
N ALA A 442 -50.11 14.49 0.27
CA ALA A 442 -50.37 13.56 1.38
C ALA A 442 -51.31 14.21 2.41
#